data_AF-A0A7C3LEH8-F1
#
_entry.id   AF-A0A7C3LEH8-F1
#
_cell.length_a   1.000
_cell.length_b   1.000
_cell.length_c   1.000
_cell.angle_alpha   90.00
_cell.angle_beta   90.00
_cell.angle_gamma   90.00
#
_symmetry.space_group_name_H-M   'P 1'
#
loop_
_entity.id
_entity.type
_entity.pdbx_description
1 polymer ?
#
loop_
_entity_poly.entity_id
_entity_poly.type
_entity_poly.pdbx_seq_one_letter_code
_entity_poly.pdbx_strand_id
1 'polypeptide(L)'
;MEIYDQCEVAIIGGGPIGVEMAITLKRLGVDYILFEAAQVGDAFMKWPPQTHFFSTPEHVALAGIPVHNLDQRSITGEQYLAYLRTLVEAFDLNLHNYEPVEMIRPYPDQFHVQTRHRTGPRTYACRYVVMATGGMAGPRLLNIPGEDLPHVTHYFPGPHPYFRTRLLIVGGRNSAVEAALRCWRAGASNVA
;
A
#
# COMPACT_ATOMS: atom_id res chain seq x y z
N MET A 1 27.93 8.62 12.92
CA MET A 1 26.59 8.02 12.86
C MET A 1 26.80 6.53 13.03
N GLU A 2 26.27 5.94 14.10
CA GLU A 2 26.46 4.51 14.38
C GLU A 2 25.53 3.69 13.48
N ILE A 3 26.08 2.64 12.86
CA ILE A 3 25.31 1.73 12.02
C ILE A 3 24.68 0.69 12.93
N TYR A 4 23.34 0.62 12.92
CA TYR A 4 22.57 -0.35 13.70
C TYR A 4 22.68 -1.76 13.12
N ASP A 5 22.57 -1.87 11.78
CA ASP A 5 22.64 -3.14 11.06
C ASP A 5 22.99 -2.91 9.57
N GLN A 6 23.30 -3.96 8.83
CA GLN A 6 23.71 -3.90 7.42
C GLN A 6 22.96 -4.93 6.57
N CYS A 7 22.70 -4.61 5.31
CA CYS A 7 22.19 -5.56 4.33
C CYS A 7 22.69 -5.26 2.91
N GLU A 8 22.55 -6.19 1.97
CA GLU A 8 22.90 -5.89 0.57
C GLU A 8 21.87 -4.92 -0.06
N VAL A 9 20.58 -5.17 0.17
CA VAL A 9 19.47 -4.40 -0.42
C VAL A 9 18.46 -3.94 0.63
N ALA A 10 18.24 -2.62 0.71
CA ALA A 10 17.10 -2.05 1.46
C ALA A 10 15.90 -1.86 0.52
N ILE A 11 14.78 -2.55 0.79
CA ILE A 11 13.52 -2.37 0.05
C ILE A 11 12.61 -1.45 0.87
N ILE A 12 12.13 -0.37 0.25
CA ILE A 12 11.31 0.65 0.92
C ILE A 12 9.86 0.54 0.47
N GLY A 13 9.00 -0.08 1.28
CA GLY A 13 7.56 -0.23 1.06
C GLY A 13 7.09 -1.69 1.07
N GLY A 14 6.33 -2.09 2.08
CA GLY A 14 5.68 -3.40 2.24
C GLY A 14 4.38 -3.54 1.46
N GLY A 15 4.34 -3.01 0.23
CA GLY A 15 3.27 -3.25 -0.74
C GLY A 15 3.53 -4.49 -1.60
N PRO A 16 2.69 -4.76 -2.62
CA PRO A 16 2.84 -5.91 -3.50
C PRO A 16 4.21 -5.98 -4.18
N ILE A 17 4.69 -4.85 -4.69
CA ILE A 17 6.00 -4.72 -5.35
C ILE A 17 7.14 -5.05 -4.39
N GLY A 18 7.08 -4.53 -3.15
CA GLY A 18 8.14 -4.79 -2.16
C GLY A 18 8.15 -6.22 -1.65
N VAL A 19 6.97 -6.81 -1.46
CA VAL A 19 6.83 -8.24 -1.11
C VAL A 19 7.37 -9.12 -2.24
N GLU A 20 7.03 -8.85 -3.50
CA GLU A 20 7.54 -9.62 -4.63
C GLU A 20 9.07 -9.48 -4.79
N MET A 21 9.61 -8.27 -4.60
CA MET A 21 11.04 -8.04 -4.59
C MET A 21 11.74 -8.82 -3.48
N ALA A 22 11.21 -8.79 -2.26
CA ALA A 22 11.74 -9.53 -1.12
C ALA A 22 11.74 -11.06 -1.37
N ILE A 23 10.65 -11.60 -1.93
CA ILE A 23 10.57 -13.02 -2.31
C ILE A 23 11.64 -13.36 -3.36
N THR A 24 11.83 -12.48 -4.35
CA THR A 24 12.83 -12.65 -5.40
C THR A 24 14.25 -12.66 -4.83
N LEU A 25 14.61 -11.69 -3.99
CA LEU A 25 15.92 -11.64 -3.34
C LEU A 25 16.15 -12.85 -2.43
N LYS A 26 15.12 -13.27 -1.66
CA LYS A 26 15.21 -14.46 -0.81
C LYS A 26 15.49 -15.73 -1.61
N ARG A 27 14.80 -15.92 -2.75
CA ARG A 27 15.04 -17.06 -3.66
C ARG A 27 16.45 -17.06 -4.25
N LEU A 28 17.05 -15.88 -4.43
CA LEU A 28 18.41 -15.71 -4.92
C LEU A 28 19.48 -15.78 -3.82
N GLY A 29 19.09 -15.89 -2.54
CA GLY A 29 20.02 -15.86 -1.42
C GLY A 29 20.72 -14.50 -1.22
N VAL A 30 20.12 -13.41 -1.73
CA VAL A 30 20.62 -12.04 -1.54
C VAL A 30 20.05 -11.51 -0.23
N ASP A 31 20.91 -10.94 0.61
CA ASP A 31 20.53 -10.36 1.88
C ASP A 31 19.76 -9.05 1.70
N TYR A 32 18.69 -8.86 2.48
CA TYR A 32 17.82 -7.70 2.36
C TYR A 32 17.08 -7.39 3.65
N ILE A 33 16.63 -6.13 3.75
CA ILE A 33 15.63 -5.71 4.73
C ILE A 33 14.48 -5.04 3.98
N LEU A 34 13.24 -5.49 4.24
CA LEU A 34 12.02 -4.88 3.74
C LEU A 34 11.44 -3.95 4.81
N PHE A 35 11.48 -2.64 4.58
CA PHE A 35 10.92 -1.64 5.48
C PHE A 35 9.50 -1.26 5.08
N GLU A 36 8.60 -1.19 6.07
CA GLU A 36 7.24 -0.67 5.91
C GLU A 36 6.95 0.37 6.99
N ALA A 37 6.44 1.53 6.57
CA ALA A 37 6.14 2.66 7.45
C ALA A 37 4.97 2.38 8.39
N ALA A 38 4.02 1.55 7.96
CA ALA A 38 2.86 1.11 8.72
C ALA A 38 2.88 -0.42 8.86
N GLN A 39 1.81 -1.10 8.50
CA GLN A 39 1.75 -2.55 8.45
C GLN A 39 1.81 -3.02 7.00
N VAL A 40 2.36 -4.22 6.75
CA VAL A 40 2.39 -4.78 5.39
C VAL A 40 0.98 -4.80 4.77
N GLY A 41 0.91 -4.29 3.54
CA GLY A 41 -0.34 -4.13 2.79
C GLY A 41 -1.27 -3.01 3.29
N ASP A 42 -0.77 -2.03 4.06
CA ASP A 42 -1.58 -0.94 4.64
C ASP A 42 -2.47 -0.20 3.64
N ALA A 43 -2.03 -0.04 2.40
CA ALA A 43 -2.85 0.54 1.34
C ALA A 43 -4.20 -0.16 1.16
N PHE A 44 -4.24 -1.50 1.29
CA PHE A 44 -5.49 -2.28 1.16
C PHE A 44 -6.37 -2.21 2.41
N MET A 45 -5.78 -1.97 3.59
CA MET A 45 -6.57 -1.70 4.80
C MET A 45 -7.35 -0.38 4.72
N LYS A 46 -6.86 0.56 3.90
CA LYS A 46 -7.48 1.87 3.67
C LYS A 46 -8.51 1.86 2.54
N TRP A 47 -8.66 0.74 1.82
CA TRP A 47 -9.67 0.64 0.77
C TRP A 47 -11.06 0.63 1.41
N PRO A 48 -12.08 1.21 0.73
CA PRO A 48 -13.45 1.06 1.17
C PRO A 48 -13.78 -0.44 1.29
N PRO A 49 -14.57 -0.86 2.29
CA PRO A 49 -14.98 -2.26 2.42
C PRO A 49 -15.61 -2.77 1.13
N GLN A 50 -15.43 -4.04 0.77
CA GLN A 50 -16.00 -4.63 -0.46
C GLN A 50 -15.53 -3.98 -1.78
N THR A 51 -14.45 -3.18 -1.79
CA THR A 51 -13.81 -2.76 -3.04
C THR A 51 -13.10 -3.96 -3.67
N HIS A 52 -13.40 -4.20 -4.95
CA HIS A 52 -12.83 -5.31 -5.72
C HIS A 52 -11.74 -4.83 -6.68
N PHE A 53 -10.81 -5.72 -6.99
CA PHE A 53 -9.87 -5.52 -8.09
C PHE A 53 -10.60 -5.62 -9.44
N PHE A 54 -10.20 -4.78 -10.39
CA PHE A 54 -10.63 -4.91 -11.78
C PHE A 54 -9.81 -5.97 -12.54
N SER A 55 -8.56 -6.19 -12.12
CA SER A 55 -7.70 -7.23 -12.65
C SER A 55 -8.10 -8.61 -12.12
N THR A 56 -7.89 -9.64 -12.95
CA THR A 56 -8.17 -11.03 -12.53
C THR A 56 -7.14 -11.51 -11.50
N PRO A 57 -7.47 -12.52 -10.67
CA PRO A 57 -6.55 -13.11 -9.69
C PRO A 57 -5.19 -13.50 -10.28
N GLU A 58 -5.17 -13.99 -11.52
CA GLU A 58 -3.95 -14.41 -12.22
C GLU A 58 -3.03 -13.22 -12.55
N HIS A 59 -3.60 -12.06 -12.86
CA HIS A 59 -2.84 -10.86 -13.21
C HIS A 59 -2.31 -10.11 -11.99
N VAL A 60 -2.82 -10.38 -10.79
CA VAL A 60 -2.39 -9.75 -9.53
C VAL A 60 -1.58 -10.70 -8.64
N ALA A 61 -1.42 -11.95 -9.07
CA ALA A 61 -0.57 -12.94 -8.42
C ALA A 61 0.89 -12.48 -8.42
N LEU A 62 1.57 -12.72 -7.31
CA LEU A 62 2.99 -12.41 -7.09
C LEU A 62 3.82 -13.67 -7.06
N ALA A 63 5.06 -13.57 -7.54
CA ALA A 63 6.07 -14.64 -7.44
C ALA A 63 5.62 -16.01 -7.99
N GLY A 64 4.67 -16.02 -8.93
CA GLY A 64 4.07 -17.21 -9.53
C GLY A 64 3.09 -17.96 -8.64
N ILE A 65 2.66 -17.38 -7.51
CA ILE A 65 1.78 -18.03 -6.54
C ILE A 65 0.35 -17.54 -6.74
N PRO A 66 -0.62 -18.43 -7.02
CA PRO A 66 -1.98 -18.02 -7.32
C PRO A 66 -2.65 -17.35 -6.12
N VAL A 67 -3.47 -16.34 -6.38
CA VAL A 67 -4.40 -15.82 -5.37
C VAL A 67 -5.61 -16.75 -5.32
N HIS A 68 -5.85 -17.38 -4.19
CA HIS A 68 -7.00 -18.27 -4.03
C HIS A 68 -8.30 -17.47 -3.91
N ASN A 69 -9.25 -17.70 -4.83
CA ASN A 69 -10.63 -17.25 -4.71
C ASN A 69 -11.60 -18.46 -4.78
N LEU A 70 -12.56 -18.51 -3.86
CA LEU A 70 -13.48 -19.66 -3.75
C LEU A 70 -14.65 -19.60 -4.74
N ASP A 71 -14.97 -18.41 -5.26
CA ASP A 71 -16.22 -18.12 -5.96
C ASP A 71 -16.02 -17.60 -7.38
N GLN A 72 -14.79 -17.67 -7.91
CA GLN A 72 -14.39 -17.14 -9.24
C GLN A 72 -14.69 -15.65 -9.45
N ARG A 73 -15.04 -14.90 -8.39
CA ARG A 73 -15.24 -13.45 -8.48
C ARG A 73 -13.91 -12.72 -8.41
N SER A 74 -13.93 -11.45 -8.80
CA SER A 74 -12.85 -10.51 -8.54
C SER A 74 -12.53 -10.49 -7.04
N ILE A 75 -11.26 -10.50 -6.68
CA ILE A 75 -10.85 -10.47 -5.28
C ILE A 75 -11.09 -9.09 -4.66
N THR A 76 -11.36 -9.05 -3.36
CA THR A 76 -11.43 -7.80 -2.59
C THR A 76 -10.05 -7.35 -2.14
N GLY A 77 -9.93 -6.08 -1.74
CA GLY A 77 -8.73 -5.58 -1.06
C GLY A 77 -8.34 -6.40 0.17
N GLU A 78 -9.33 -6.86 0.95
CA GLU A 78 -9.12 -7.67 2.15
C GLU A 78 -8.60 -9.08 1.82
N GLN A 79 -9.15 -9.74 0.79
CA GLN A 79 -8.65 -11.03 0.31
C GLN A 79 -7.21 -10.91 -0.20
N TYR A 80 -6.90 -9.84 -0.91
CA TYR A 80 -5.54 -9.60 -1.40
C TYR A 80 -4.55 -9.26 -0.27
N LEU A 81 -5.00 -8.54 0.76
CA LEU A 81 -4.21 -8.30 1.97
C LEU A 81 -3.86 -9.60 2.69
N ALA A 82 -4.83 -10.50 2.85
CA ALA A 82 -4.61 -11.82 3.42
C ALA A 82 -3.60 -12.62 2.58
N TYR A 83 -3.76 -12.62 1.26
CA TYR A 83 -2.80 -13.23 0.33
C TYR A 83 -1.38 -12.69 0.49
N LEU A 84 -1.18 -11.37 0.55
CA LEU A 84 0.13 -10.76 0.77
C LEU A 84 0.78 -11.23 2.08
N ARG A 85 0.00 -11.31 3.17
CA ARG A 85 0.50 -11.75 4.47
C ARG A 85 0.85 -13.24 4.48
N THR A 86 0.06 -14.07 3.80
CA THR A 86 0.42 -15.48 3.59
C THR A 86 1.75 -15.62 2.87
N LEU A 87 2.06 -14.77 1.89
CA LEU A 87 3.37 -14.78 1.24
C LEU A 87 4.50 -14.35 2.19
N VAL A 88 4.28 -13.32 3.01
CA VAL A 88 5.26 -12.88 4.01
C VAL A 88 5.61 -14.03 4.97
N GLU A 89 4.60 -14.75 5.45
CA GLU A 89 4.78 -15.90 6.35
C GLU A 89 5.43 -17.10 5.64
N ALA A 90 4.91 -17.49 4.47
CA ALA A 90 5.37 -18.66 3.74
C ALA A 90 6.84 -18.55 3.30
N PHE A 91 7.30 -17.33 3.02
CA PHE A 91 8.69 -17.06 2.69
C PHE A 91 9.49 -16.56 3.89
N ASP A 92 8.92 -16.38 5.08
CA ASP A 92 9.63 -15.85 6.26
C ASP A 92 10.43 -14.57 5.91
N LEU A 93 9.77 -13.58 5.30
CA LEU A 93 10.46 -12.40 4.77
C LEU A 93 11.01 -11.54 5.91
N ASN A 94 12.23 -11.02 5.75
CA ASN A 94 12.83 -10.06 6.69
C ASN A 94 12.14 -8.68 6.61
N LEU A 95 10.98 -8.57 7.27
CA LEU A 95 10.07 -7.44 7.21
C LEU A 95 10.10 -6.64 8.51
N HIS A 96 10.42 -5.36 8.40
CA HIS A 96 10.36 -4.38 9.48
C HIS A 96 9.11 -3.52 9.32
N ASN A 97 8.03 -3.91 10.02
CA ASN A 97 6.81 -3.11 10.09
C ASN A 97 6.95 -1.94 11.08
N TYR A 98 6.18 -0.89 10.85
CA TYR A 98 6.14 0.34 11.65
C TYR A 98 7.52 1.00 11.78
N GLU A 99 8.35 0.87 10.75
CA GLU A 99 9.69 1.43 10.69
C GLU A 99 9.82 2.28 9.41
N PRO A 100 9.23 3.50 9.41
CA PRO A 100 9.34 4.41 8.28
C PRO A 100 10.79 4.80 8.03
N VAL A 101 11.19 4.72 6.76
CA VAL A 101 12.45 5.28 6.25
C VAL A 101 12.25 6.77 6.04
N GLU A 102 13.05 7.58 6.74
CA GLU A 102 12.95 9.05 6.76
C GLU A 102 13.97 9.70 5.84
N MET A 103 15.13 9.08 5.66
CA MET A 103 16.21 9.65 4.84
C MET A 103 17.10 8.56 4.26
N ILE A 104 17.56 8.77 3.02
CA ILE A 104 18.52 7.91 2.35
C ILE A 104 19.67 8.81 1.90
N ARG A 105 20.89 8.51 2.37
CA ARG A 105 22.10 9.28 2.05
C ARG A 105 23.09 8.44 1.27
N PRO A 106 23.59 8.91 0.11
CA PRO A 106 24.65 8.22 -0.60
C PRO A 106 26.01 8.42 0.11
N TYR A 107 26.80 7.35 0.12
CA TYR A 107 28.22 7.30 0.50
C TYR A 107 28.98 6.60 -0.66
N PRO A 108 30.32 6.67 -0.72
CA PRO A 108 31.08 6.23 -1.89
C PRO A 108 30.71 4.85 -2.47
N ASP A 109 30.45 3.85 -1.62
CA ASP A 109 30.14 2.46 -2.04
C ASP A 109 28.84 1.90 -1.46
N GLN A 110 28.03 2.74 -0.80
CA GLN A 110 26.82 2.31 -0.09
C GLN A 110 25.86 3.48 0.17
N PHE A 111 24.67 3.17 0.64
CA PHE A 111 23.69 4.10 1.17
C PHE A 111 23.58 3.92 2.68
N HIS A 112 23.35 5.03 3.39
CA HIS A 112 22.87 5.00 4.76
C HIS A 112 21.37 5.33 4.77
N VAL A 113 20.58 4.38 5.26
CA VAL A 113 19.12 4.47 5.37
C VAL A 113 18.76 4.77 6.82
N GLN A 114 18.22 5.95 7.06
CA GLN A 114 17.77 6.39 8.38
C GLN A 114 16.30 6.07 8.54
N THR A 115 15.96 5.42 9.64
CA THR A 115 14.58 5.01 9.97
C THR A 115 14.17 5.53 11.34
N ARG A 116 12.86 5.64 11.54
CA ARG A 116 12.28 5.89 12.86
C ARG A 116 11.68 4.61 13.40
N HIS A 117 12.48 3.85 14.15
CA HIS A 117 12.02 2.67 14.86
C HIS A 117 11.31 3.05 16.17
N ARG A 118 10.47 2.14 16.68
CA ARG A 118 9.68 2.34 17.92
C ARG A 118 10.53 2.63 19.15
N THR A 119 11.79 2.22 19.15
CA THR A 119 12.75 2.41 20.25
C THR A 119 13.72 3.58 20.01
N GLY A 120 13.55 4.33 18.93
CA GLY A 120 14.41 5.45 18.56
C GLY A 120 14.93 5.35 17.12
N PRO A 121 15.63 6.40 16.64
CA PRO A 121 16.19 6.42 15.30
C PRO A 121 17.23 5.31 15.09
N ARG A 122 17.23 4.70 13.90
CA ARG A 122 18.25 3.73 13.48
C ARG A 122 18.85 4.13 12.15
N THR A 123 20.07 3.66 11.90
CA THR A 123 20.75 3.83 10.61
C THR A 123 21.22 2.47 10.12
N TYR A 124 20.82 2.12 8.90
CA TYR A 124 21.24 0.90 8.22
C TYR A 124 22.22 1.24 7.10
N ALA A 125 23.20 0.39 6.85
CA ALA A 125 24.04 0.50 5.66
C ALA A 125 23.63 -0.55 4.62
N CYS A 126 23.55 -0.16 3.35
CA CYS A 126 23.26 -1.09 2.26
C CYS A 126 23.88 -0.67 0.93
N ARG A 127 24.13 -1.61 0.02
CA ARG A 127 24.72 -1.30 -1.29
C ARG A 127 23.67 -0.82 -2.28
N TYR A 128 22.45 -1.34 -2.18
CA TYR A 128 21.35 -0.99 -3.06
C TYR A 128 20.10 -0.58 -2.28
N VAL A 129 19.35 0.34 -2.85
CA VAL A 129 18.05 0.77 -2.34
C VAL A 129 17.00 0.57 -3.43
N VAL A 130 15.91 -0.10 -3.11
CA VAL A 130 14.76 -0.30 -4.00
C VAL A 130 13.57 0.48 -3.46
N MET A 131 13.10 1.45 -4.24
CA MET A 131 11.90 2.23 -3.91
C MET A 131 10.64 1.47 -4.35
N ALA A 132 9.93 0.89 -3.38
CA ALA A 132 8.67 0.15 -3.57
C ALA A 132 7.48 0.82 -2.87
N THR A 133 7.53 2.15 -2.69
CA THR A 133 6.56 2.94 -1.91
C THR A 133 5.20 3.11 -2.58
N GLY A 134 5.08 2.73 -3.85
CA GLY A 134 3.87 2.93 -4.65
C GLY A 134 3.56 4.41 -4.91
N GLY A 135 2.36 4.67 -5.45
CA GLY A 135 1.90 6.02 -5.84
C GLY A 135 0.57 6.46 -5.25
N MET A 136 0.01 5.69 -4.31
CA MET A 136 -1.36 5.85 -3.79
C MET A 136 -1.39 6.20 -2.29
N ALA A 137 -0.27 6.64 -1.73
CA ALA A 137 -0.13 6.92 -0.30
C ALA A 137 -0.90 8.18 0.16
N GLY A 138 -1.18 9.11 -0.76
CA GLY A 138 -1.92 10.33 -0.48
C GLY A 138 -2.73 10.79 -1.70
N PRO A 139 -3.73 11.66 -1.49
CA PRO A 139 -4.57 12.16 -2.56
C PRO A 139 -3.80 13.15 -3.43
N ARG A 140 -4.18 13.21 -4.71
CA ARG A 140 -3.77 14.30 -5.59
C ARG A 140 -4.74 15.47 -5.41
N LEU A 141 -4.33 16.48 -4.65
CA LEU A 141 -5.11 17.69 -4.44
C LEU A 141 -5.26 18.49 -5.76
N LEU A 142 -6.42 19.11 -5.93
CA LEU A 142 -6.76 19.99 -7.06
C LEU A 142 -6.22 21.41 -6.83
N ASN A 143 -5.96 21.79 -5.58
CA ASN A 143 -5.54 23.12 -5.13
C ASN A 143 -6.53 24.22 -5.59
N ILE A 144 -7.82 24.02 -5.32
CA ILE A 144 -8.90 24.94 -5.72
C ILE A 144 -9.62 25.55 -4.51
N PRO A 145 -10.24 26.73 -4.65
CA PRO A 145 -11.03 27.31 -3.58
C PRO A 145 -12.14 26.37 -3.09
N GLY A 146 -12.18 26.15 -1.78
CA GLY A 146 -13.18 25.29 -1.12
C GLY A 146 -12.78 23.82 -0.97
N GLU A 147 -11.60 23.41 -1.42
CA GLU A 147 -11.10 22.04 -1.25
C GLU A 147 -10.95 21.63 0.23
N ASP A 148 -10.70 22.59 1.13
CA ASP A 148 -10.54 22.36 2.58
C ASP A 148 -11.83 22.53 3.41
N LEU A 149 -13.00 22.62 2.76
CA LEU A 149 -14.27 22.79 3.49
C LEU A 149 -14.59 21.54 4.35
N PRO A 150 -15.24 21.68 5.53
CA PRO A 150 -15.46 20.55 6.44
C PRO A 150 -16.25 19.35 5.89
N HIS A 151 -16.98 19.54 4.79
CA HIS A 151 -17.78 18.49 4.13
C HIS A 151 -17.10 17.92 2.87
N VAL A 152 -15.90 18.39 2.53
CA VAL A 152 -15.09 17.87 1.42
C VAL A 152 -14.14 16.82 1.98
N THR A 153 -14.06 15.67 1.30
CA THR A 153 -13.15 14.58 1.66
C THR A 153 -12.49 14.02 0.42
N HIS A 154 -11.19 13.73 0.52
CA HIS A 154 -10.41 13.03 -0.50
C HIS A 154 -10.41 11.51 -0.31
N TYR A 155 -11.07 11.02 0.75
CA TYR A 155 -11.14 9.61 1.09
C TYR A 155 -12.60 9.15 1.10
N PHE A 156 -12.82 7.97 0.53
CA PHE A 156 -14.12 7.33 0.49
C PHE A 156 -14.17 6.19 1.53
N PRO A 157 -14.81 6.38 2.69
CA PRO A 157 -14.87 5.34 3.73
C PRO A 157 -15.84 4.20 3.38
N GLY A 158 -16.61 4.35 2.31
CA GLY A 158 -17.71 3.46 1.93
C GLY A 158 -19.01 4.23 1.73
N PRO A 159 -20.08 3.58 1.24
CA PRO A 159 -21.26 4.29 0.74
C PRO A 159 -22.27 4.69 1.82
N HIS A 160 -22.30 3.99 2.96
CA HIS A 160 -23.35 4.14 3.97
C HIS A 160 -23.41 5.50 4.69
N PRO A 161 -22.28 6.21 4.92
CA PRO A 161 -22.33 7.58 5.45
C PRO A 161 -23.13 8.57 4.59
N TYR A 162 -23.39 8.24 3.32
CA TYR A 162 -24.06 9.12 2.35
C TYR A 162 -25.55 8.78 2.12
N PHE A 163 -26.16 7.94 2.96
CA PHE A 163 -27.59 7.64 2.87
C PHE A 163 -28.44 8.91 3.00
N ARG A 164 -29.36 9.13 2.04
CA ARG A 164 -30.26 10.29 1.94
C ARG A 164 -29.55 11.66 1.86
N THR A 165 -28.26 11.70 1.53
CA THR A 165 -27.53 12.95 1.30
C THR A 165 -27.54 13.33 -0.18
N ARG A 166 -27.18 14.58 -0.49
CA ARG A 166 -26.82 15.02 -1.85
C ARG A 166 -25.31 15.00 -1.94
N LEU A 167 -24.76 14.26 -2.89
CA LEU A 167 -23.33 14.01 -3.03
C LEU A 167 -22.84 14.52 -4.40
N LEU A 168 -21.69 15.20 -4.40
CA LEU A 168 -20.93 15.53 -5.60
C LEU A 168 -19.63 14.73 -5.58
N ILE A 169 -19.34 13.99 -6.63
CA ILE A 169 -18.10 13.24 -6.80
C ILE A 169 -17.28 13.87 -7.90
N VAL A 170 -16.11 14.41 -7.53
CA VAL A 170 -15.22 15.08 -8.48
C VAL A 170 -14.21 14.07 -9.03
N GLY A 171 -14.45 13.63 -10.27
CA GLY A 171 -13.54 12.75 -11.01
C GLY A 171 -14.26 11.76 -11.93
N GLY A 172 -13.55 11.22 -12.93
CA GLY A 172 -14.12 10.32 -13.95
C GLY A 172 -13.39 8.99 -14.12
N ARG A 173 -12.57 8.58 -13.14
CA ARG A 173 -11.83 7.30 -13.16
C ARG A 173 -12.55 6.24 -12.30
N ASN A 174 -12.02 5.01 -12.30
CA ASN A 174 -12.60 3.86 -11.61
C ASN A 174 -13.11 4.17 -10.19
N SER A 175 -12.29 4.78 -9.33
CA SER A 175 -12.67 5.09 -7.95
C SER A 175 -13.89 6.01 -7.86
N ALA A 176 -14.01 7.00 -8.77
CA ALA A 176 -15.13 7.92 -8.78
C ALA A 176 -16.43 7.24 -9.25
N VAL A 177 -16.34 6.46 -10.33
CA VAL A 177 -17.48 5.72 -10.87
C VAL A 177 -17.98 4.67 -9.86
N GLU A 178 -17.07 3.95 -9.21
CA GLU A 178 -17.41 2.96 -8.20
C GLU A 178 -18.06 3.61 -6.98
N ALA A 179 -17.48 4.69 -6.45
CA ALA A 179 -18.05 5.43 -5.33
C ALA A 179 -19.45 5.96 -5.66
N ALA A 180 -19.64 6.52 -6.87
CA ALA A 180 -20.94 7.04 -7.31
C ALA A 180 -22.02 5.95 -7.33
N LEU A 181 -21.72 4.82 -7.97
CA LEU A 181 -22.64 3.69 -8.06
C LEU A 181 -22.97 3.11 -6.69
N ARG A 182 -21.97 2.97 -5.81
CA ARG A 182 -22.15 2.42 -4.48
C ARG A 182 -22.97 3.36 -3.58
N CYS A 183 -22.71 4.66 -3.61
CA CYS A 183 -23.50 5.66 -2.87
C CYS A 183 -24.94 5.73 -3.36
N TRP A 184 -25.16 5.72 -4.69
CA TRP A 184 -26.50 5.70 -5.27
C TRP A 184 -27.28 4.46 -4.83
N ARG A 185 -26.68 3.28 -4.91
CA ARG A 185 -27.29 2.02 -4.44
C ARG A 185 -27.56 2.02 -2.93
N ALA A 186 -26.73 2.70 -2.15
CA ALA A 186 -26.94 2.85 -0.71
C ALA A 186 -28.00 3.90 -0.35
N GLY A 187 -28.60 4.59 -1.33
CA GLY A 187 -29.72 5.51 -1.13
C GLY A 187 -29.33 6.98 -0.99
N ALA A 188 -28.21 7.41 -1.57
CA ALA A 188 -27.93 8.83 -1.78
C ALA A 188 -29.02 9.46 -2.67
N SER A 189 -29.57 10.60 -2.27
CA SER A 189 -30.72 11.25 -2.91
C SER A 189 -30.39 11.82 -4.29
N ASN A 190 -29.14 12.25 -4.48
CA ASN A 190 -28.59 12.68 -5.75
C ASN A 190 -27.06 12.46 -5.71
N VAL A 191 -26.51 11.89 -6.77
CA VAL A 191 -25.07 11.72 -6.97
C VAL A 191 -24.72 12.40 -8.30
N ALA A 192 -24.05 13.55 -8.21
CA ALA A 192 -23.58 14.33 -9.35
C ALA A 192 -22.08 14.18 -9.56
#